data_AF-A0A918GDF2-F1
#
_entry.id   AF-A0A918GDF2-F1
#
_cell.length_a   1.000
_cell.length_b   1.000
_cell.length_c   1.000
_cell.angle_alpha   90.00
_cell.angle_beta   90.00
_cell.angle_gamma   90.00
#
_symmetry.space_group_name_H-M   'P 1'
#
loop_
_entity.id
_entity.type
_entity.pdbx_description
1 polymer ?
#
loop_
_entity_poly.entity_id
_entity_poly.type
_entity_poly.pdbx_seq_one_letter_code
_entity_poly.pdbx_strand_id
1 'polypeptide(L)'
;MEFTDAWGGKYPAIVRLWEAAWAEFVPFLRFDVKIRKIVCITNAIESINARIRKAVRARGHFPTDQAALKCVYLAVVSLDPTGTGRKRWTMRWKVALQAFDITFDGRLTAVRR
;
A
#
# COMPACT_ATOMS: atom_id res chain seq x y z
N MET A 1 0.00 -6.28 -27.51
CA MET A 1 0.10 -5.25 -26.45
C MET A 1 1.58 -5.21 -26.14
N GLU A 2 2.25 -4.06 -26.29
CA GLU A 2 3.73 -4.00 -26.32
C GLU A 2 4.42 -4.79 -25.18
N PHE A 3 3.79 -4.82 -23.99
CA PHE A 3 4.22 -5.64 -22.86
C PHE A 3 4.14 -7.16 -23.10
N THR A 4 3.01 -7.67 -23.59
CA THR A 4 2.82 -9.09 -23.88
C THR A 4 3.75 -9.56 -24.99
N ASP A 5 3.95 -8.72 -26.00
CA ASP A 5 4.81 -9.03 -27.15
C ASP A 5 6.29 -9.10 -26.71
N ALA A 6 6.71 -8.24 -25.79
CA ALA A 6 8.07 -8.22 -25.24
C ALA A 6 8.36 -9.32 -24.20
N TRP A 7 7.39 -9.64 -23.33
CA TRP A 7 7.63 -10.47 -22.14
C TRP A 7 6.85 -11.79 -22.10
N GLY A 8 5.88 -11.98 -22.98
CA GLY A 8 4.99 -13.15 -22.96
C GLY A 8 5.70 -14.48 -23.14
N GLY A 9 6.77 -14.52 -23.94
CA GLY A 9 7.58 -15.74 -24.10
C GLY A 9 8.36 -16.13 -22.84
N LYS A 10 8.87 -15.15 -22.10
CA LYS A 10 9.70 -15.38 -20.91
C LYS A 10 8.88 -15.53 -19.63
N TYR A 11 7.77 -14.79 -19.51
CA TYR A 11 6.96 -14.71 -18.31
C TYR A 11 5.46 -14.85 -18.60
N PRO A 12 5.00 -15.98 -19.15
CA PRO A 12 3.60 -16.17 -19.53
C PRO A 12 2.64 -16.08 -18.34
N ALA A 13 3.07 -16.50 -17.15
CA ALA A 13 2.28 -16.39 -15.93
C ALA A 13 2.06 -14.93 -15.49
N ILE A 14 3.03 -14.04 -15.73
CA ILE A 14 2.90 -12.61 -15.40
C ILE A 14 1.89 -11.95 -16.33
N VAL A 15 1.94 -12.27 -17.63
CA VAL A 15 0.95 -11.78 -18.60
C VAL A 15 -0.46 -12.18 -18.20
N ARG A 16 -0.68 -13.48 -17.92
CA ARG A 16 -1.99 -13.97 -17.47
C ARG A 16 -2.49 -13.28 -16.19
N LEU A 17 -1.60 -13.04 -15.24
CA LEU A 17 -1.95 -12.33 -14.01
C LEU A 17 -2.43 -10.90 -14.29
N TRP A 18 -1.72 -10.17 -15.17
CA TRP A 18 -2.10 -8.81 -15.54
C TRP A 18 -3.40 -8.77 -16.34
N GLU A 19 -3.60 -9.69 -17.28
CA GLU A 19 -4.84 -9.79 -18.05
C GLU A 19 -6.04 -10.05 -17.14
N ALA A 20 -5.91 -10.98 -16.18
CA ALA A 20 -6.96 -11.28 -15.23
C ALA A 20 -7.31 -10.08 -14.31
N ALA A 21 -6.29 -9.36 -13.84
CA ALA A 21 -6.47 -8.20 -12.96
C ALA A 21 -6.75 -6.88 -13.71
N TRP A 22 -6.73 -6.89 -15.06
CA TRP A 22 -6.74 -5.65 -15.85
C TRP A 22 -8.00 -4.82 -15.59
N ALA A 23 -9.16 -5.46 -15.52
CA ALA A 23 -10.44 -4.79 -15.26
C ALA A 23 -10.47 -4.07 -13.90
N GLU A 24 -9.79 -4.63 -12.88
CA GLU A 24 -9.67 -4.05 -11.55
C GLU A 24 -8.62 -2.93 -11.51
N PHE A 25 -7.58 -3.03 -12.34
CA PHE A 25 -6.51 -2.04 -12.45
C PHE A 25 -6.92 -0.80 -13.26
N VAL A 26 -7.72 -0.92 -14.32
CA VAL A 26 -8.12 0.21 -15.17
C VAL A 26 -8.74 1.39 -14.39
N PRO A 27 -9.65 1.19 -13.40
CA PRO A 27 -10.15 2.27 -12.55
C PRO A 27 -9.04 3.09 -11.87
N PHE A 28 -7.93 2.47 -11.48
CA PHE A 28 -6.80 3.15 -10.87
C PHE A 28 -6.16 4.20 -11.81
N LEU A 29 -6.17 3.94 -13.13
CA LEU A 29 -5.62 4.85 -14.13
C LEU A 29 -6.44 6.15 -14.26
N ARG A 30 -7.69 6.17 -13.79
CA ARG A 30 -8.53 7.39 -13.80
C ARG A 30 -8.12 8.43 -12.77
N PHE A 31 -7.34 8.06 -11.76
CA PHE A 31 -6.87 8.99 -10.74
C PHE A 31 -5.77 9.92 -11.25
N ASP A 32 -5.69 11.13 -10.70
CA ASP A 32 -4.61 12.08 -10.95
C ASP A 32 -3.23 11.43 -10.68
N VAL A 33 -2.22 11.82 -11.46
CA VAL A 33 -0.84 11.31 -11.32
C VAL A 33 -0.29 11.44 -9.90
N LYS A 34 -0.67 12.48 -9.16
CA LYS A 34 -0.28 12.72 -7.76
C LYS A 34 -0.85 11.64 -6.84
N ILE A 35 -2.09 11.22 -7.06
CA ILE A 35 -2.74 10.12 -6.33
C ILE A 35 -2.06 8.80 -6.69
N ARG A 36 -1.92 8.53 -8.00
CA ARG A 36 -1.29 7.29 -8.47
C ARG A 36 0.12 7.11 -7.94
N LYS A 37 0.91 8.19 -7.91
CA LYS A 37 2.27 8.17 -7.37
C LYS A 37 2.30 7.73 -5.91
N ILE A 38 1.39 8.21 -5.07
CA ILE A 38 1.35 7.82 -3.65
C ILE A 38 0.95 6.35 -3.50
N VAL A 39 -0.06 5.89 -4.24
CA VAL A 39 -0.55 4.51 -4.15
C VAL A 39 0.48 3.52 -4.69
N CYS A 40 1.15 3.84 -5.78
CA CYS A 40 2.20 3.00 -6.38
C CYS A 40 3.53 3.02 -5.63
N ILE A 41 3.72 3.86 -4.61
CA ILE A 41 4.89 3.76 -3.73
C ILE A 41 4.68 2.54 -2.82
N THR A 42 5.30 1.42 -3.19
CA THR A 42 5.21 0.16 -2.44
C THR A 42 5.96 0.22 -1.09
N ASN A 43 6.89 1.17 -0.92
CA ASN A 43 7.74 1.31 0.27
C ASN A 43 6.96 1.30 1.60
N ALA A 44 5.73 1.84 1.64
CA ALA A 44 4.94 1.88 2.87
C ALA A 44 4.51 0.46 3.30
N ILE A 45 3.89 -0.28 2.37
CA ILE A 45 3.40 -1.64 2.59
C ILE A 45 4.58 -2.61 2.77
N GLU A 46 5.62 -2.47 1.94
CA GLU A 46 6.82 -3.29 2.00
C GLU A 46 7.58 -3.11 3.31
N SER A 47 7.71 -1.86 3.81
CA SER A 47 8.38 -1.57 5.09
C SER A 47 7.67 -2.25 6.26
N ILE A 48 6.33 -2.21 6.29
CA ILE A 48 5.52 -2.90 7.31
C ILE A 48 5.71 -4.41 7.18
N ASN A 49 5.56 -4.96 5.97
CA ASN A 49 5.72 -6.39 5.70
C ASN A 49 7.12 -6.91 6.07
N ALA A 50 8.17 -6.13 5.79
CA ALA A 50 9.55 -6.48 6.15
C ALA A 50 9.72 -6.58 7.67
N ARG A 51 9.14 -5.65 8.44
CA ARG A 51 9.18 -5.67 9.91
C ARG A 51 8.38 -6.82 10.50
N ILE A 52 7.18 -7.09 9.98
CA ILE A 52 6.37 -8.24 10.39
C ILE A 52 7.14 -9.54 10.12
N ARG A 53 7.70 -9.71 8.92
CA ARG A 53 8.51 -10.89 8.58
C ARG A 53 9.71 -11.04 9.52
N LYS A 54 10.41 -9.95 9.85
CA LYS A 54 11.53 -9.97 10.81
C LYS A 54 11.07 -10.43 12.20
N ALA A 55 9.95 -9.89 12.69
CA ALA A 55 9.40 -10.21 14.01
C ALA A 55 8.91 -11.66 14.13
N VAL A 56 8.34 -12.20 13.04
CA VAL A 56 7.88 -13.59 12.94
C VAL A 56 9.05 -14.56 12.82
N ARG A 57 10.01 -14.30 11.93
CA ARG A 57 11.20 -15.15 11.74
C ARG A 57 12.02 -15.32 13.02
N ALA A 58 12.12 -14.27 13.84
CA ALA A 58 12.83 -14.33 15.12
C ALA A 58 12.17 -15.26 16.16
N ARG A 59 10.88 -15.59 16.00
CA ARG A 59 10.12 -16.41 16.96
C ARG A 59 9.90 -17.86 16.51
N GLY A 60 9.94 -18.14 15.20
CA GLY A 60 9.73 -19.48 14.68
C GLY A 60 8.25 -19.89 14.71
N HIS A 61 7.88 -20.82 15.59
CA HIS A 61 6.51 -21.32 15.74
C HIS A 61 5.74 -20.56 16.83
N PHE A 62 4.43 -20.43 16.68
CA PHE A 62 3.55 -19.82 17.67
C PHE A 62 2.64 -20.87 18.31
N PRO A 63 2.56 -20.92 19.65
CA PRO A 63 1.74 -21.93 20.35
C PRO A 63 0.23 -21.71 20.20
N THR A 64 -0.19 -20.48 19.88
CA THR A 64 -1.60 -20.12 19.64
C THR A 64 -1.69 -18.98 18.63
N ASP A 65 -2.86 -18.84 17.99
CA ASP A 65 -3.15 -17.71 17.09
C ASP A 65 -3.06 -16.36 17.81
N GLN A 66 -3.42 -16.32 19.10
CA GLN A 66 -3.31 -15.11 19.92
C GLN A 66 -1.84 -14.69 20.11
N ALA A 67 -0.92 -15.64 20.25
CA ALA A 67 0.51 -15.33 20.33
C ALA A 67 1.04 -14.75 19.00
N ALA A 68 0.58 -15.31 17.86
CA ALA A 68 0.92 -14.78 16.54
C ALA A 68 0.35 -13.37 16.34
N LEU A 69 -0.93 -13.15 16.68
CA LEU A 69 -1.59 -11.85 16.58
C LEU A 69 -0.88 -10.79 17.44
N LYS A 70 -0.52 -11.12 18.69
CA LYS A 70 0.22 -10.23 19.60
C LYS A 70 1.59 -9.87 19.03
N CYS A 71 2.28 -10.81 18.39
CA CYS A 71 3.55 -10.55 17.72
C CYS A 71 3.40 -9.52 16.57
N VAL A 72 2.40 -9.71 15.70
CA VAL A 72 2.12 -8.77 14.60
C VAL A 72 1.72 -7.40 15.15
N TYR A 73 0.84 -7.36 16.15
CA TYR A 73 0.41 -6.12 16.81
C TYR A 73 1.60 -5.32 17.34
N LEU A 74 2.49 -5.96 18.13
CA LEU A 74 3.67 -5.28 18.66
C LEU A 74 4.64 -4.82 17.55
N ALA A 75 4.77 -5.60 16.47
CA ALA A 75 5.57 -5.20 15.32
C ALA A 75 5.02 -3.95 14.62
N VAL A 76 3.70 -3.80 14.55
CA VAL A 76 3.02 -2.62 14.00
C VAL A 76 3.11 -1.44 14.95
N VAL A 77 2.81 -1.59 16.24
CA VAL A 77 2.84 -0.49 17.21
C VAL A 77 4.26 0.10 17.35
N SER A 78 5.29 -0.75 17.28
CA SER A 78 6.68 -0.28 17.30
C SER A 78 7.10 0.56 16.08
N LEU A 79 6.26 0.71 15.03
CA LEU A 79 6.55 1.57 13.88
C LEU A 79 6.52 3.06 14.23
N ASP A 80 5.68 3.43 15.19
CA ASP A 80 5.53 4.82 15.63
C ASP A 80 5.43 4.87 17.17
N PRO A 81 6.52 4.52 17.88
CA PRO A 81 6.49 4.39 19.33
C PRO A 81 6.20 5.72 20.04
N THR A 82 6.45 6.85 19.36
CA THR A 82 6.21 8.20 19.86
C THR A 82 4.93 8.84 19.29
N GLY A 83 4.21 8.18 18.38
CA GLY A 83 3.02 8.72 17.70
C GLY A 83 3.28 9.94 16.81
N THR A 84 4.54 10.25 16.50
CA THR A 84 4.94 11.43 15.71
C THR A 84 5.16 11.13 14.24
N GLY A 85 5.25 9.85 13.87
CA GLY A 85 5.36 9.37 12.49
C GLY A 85 4.24 9.92 11.62
N ARG A 86 3.02 10.01 12.16
CA ARG A 86 1.84 10.56 11.47
C ARG A 86 2.10 11.93 10.83
N LYS A 87 2.79 12.85 11.52
CA LYS A 87 3.11 14.19 10.99
C LYS A 87 3.96 14.13 9.72
N ARG A 88 4.93 13.22 9.68
CA ARG A 88 5.86 13.02 8.55
C ARG A 88 5.14 12.45 7.32
N TRP A 89 4.19 11.55 7.54
CA TRP A 89 3.35 10.99 6.48
C TRP A 89 2.37 12.03 5.90
N THR A 90 1.69 12.80 6.75
CA THR A 90 0.71 13.83 6.30
C THR A 90 1.33 14.87 5.36
N MET A 91 2.59 15.26 5.57
CA MET A 91 3.28 16.23 4.70
C MET A 91 3.48 15.70 3.27
N ARG A 92 3.80 14.41 3.12
CA ARG A 92 3.95 13.76 1.80
C ARG A 92 2.62 13.61 1.06
N TRP A 93 1.51 13.60 1.79
CA TRP A 93 0.17 13.42 1.25
C TRP A 93 -0.53 14.71 0.84
N LYS A 94 -0.03 15.89 1.23
CA LYS A 94 -0.70 17.18 0.99
C LYS A 94 -1.12 17.39 -0.48
N VAL A 95 -0.22 17.08 -1.41
CA VAL A 95 -0.46 17.25 -2.86
C VAL A 95 -1.52 16.27 -3.39
N ALA A 96 -1.51 15.02 -2.92
CA ALA A 96 -2.53 14.05 -3.30
C ALA A 96 -3.87 14.34 -2.63
N LEU A 97 -3.88 14.85 -1.39
CA LEU A 97 -5.09 15.27 -0.69
C LEU A 97 -5.84 16.38 -1.45
N GLN A 98 -5.11 17.33 -2.05
CA GLN A 98 -5.72 18.33 -2.93
C GLN A 98 -6.34 17.70 -4.18
N ALA A 99 -5.65 16.75 -4.81
CA ALA A 99 -6.19 16.03 -5.96
C ALA A 99 -7.42 15.19 -5.60
N PHE A 100 -7.45 14.59 -4.40
CA PHE A 100 -8.61 13.86 -3.90
C PHE A 100 -9.80 14.78 -3.63
N ASP A 101 -9.58 16.00 -3.11
CA ASP A 101 -10.63 16.98 -2.87
C ASP A 101 -11.33 17.37 -4.18
N ILE A 102 -10.56 17.53 -5.26
CA ILE A 102 -11.09 17.80 -6.61
C ILE A 102 -11.82 16.56 -7.17
N THR A 103 -11.24 15.37 -7.04
CA THR A 103 -11.80 14.13 -7.61
C THR A 103 -13.08 13.68 -6.89
N PHE A 104 -13.17 13.96 -5.59
CA PHE A 104 -14.26 13.55 -4.71
C PHE A 104 -14.85 14.77 -4.00
N ASP A 105 -15.33 15.72 -4.80
CA ASP A 105 -15.90 16.97 -4.29
C ASP A 105 -17.00 16.70 -3.24
N GLY A 106 -16.99 17.50 -2.18
CA GLY A 106 -17.90 17.39 -1.03
C GLY A 106 -17.67 16.19 -0.09
N ARG A 107 -16.78 15.23 -0.39
CA ARG A 107 -16.53 14.07 0.50
C ARG A 107 -15.47 14.31 1.57
N LEU A 108 -14.45 15.10 1.27
CA LEU A 108 -13.33 15.37 2.19
C LEU A 108 -13.46 16.72 2.91
N THR A 109 -14.14 17.68 2.28
CA THR A 109 -14.31 19.05 2.74
C THR A 109 -15.18 19.14 4.00
N ALA A 110 -16.03 18.15 4.28
CA ALA A 110 -16.86 18.06 5.49
C ALA A 110 -16.03 17.96 6.80
N VAL A 111 -14.76 17.57 6.73
CA VAL A 111 -13.87 17.39 7.90
C VAL A 111 -13.00 18.64 8.18
N ARG A 112 -13.08 19.69 7.36
CA ARG A 112 -12.25 20.91 7.48
C ARG A 112 -13.01 22.17 7.94
N ARG A 113 -14.26 22.05 8.41
CA ARG A 113 -14.96 23.14 9.10
C ARG A 113 -14.73 23.08 10.59
#